data_AF-A0A952ZB86-F1
#
_entry.id   AF-A0A952ZB86-F1
#
_cell.length_a   1.000
_cell.length_b   1.000
_cell.length_c   1.000
_cell.angle_alpha   90.00
_cell.angle_beta   90.00
_cell.angle_gamma   90.00
#
_symmetry.space_group_name_H-M   'P 1'
#
loop_
_entity.id
_entity.type
_entity.pdbx_description
1 polymer ?
#
loop_
_entity_poly.entity_id
_entity_poly.type
_entity_poly.pdbx_seq_one_letter_code
_entity_poly.pdbx_strand_id
1 'polypeptide(L)'
;MPQVTRESLMPLEAYAKARPEFRAKVMAHKKDRSLHLGGNVTLIFEDELTIRYQIQEMLRAERIFEEEGINDELEAYNPLIPDGSNWKATMMIEYPDENERRARLAKLIGIEDRVWVQVAGCERVHAIADEDLERENAEKTSSVHFMRFELTPAMVSALRGGAPLAAGVDHPNYSVTVDRVPDATRASLLADLA
;
A
#
# COMPACT_ATOMS: atom_id res chain seq x y z
N MET A 1 -0.25 -13.95 -5.83
CA MET A 1 0.70 -14.18 -4.72
C MET A 1 0.06 -15.05 -3.64
N PRO A 2 0.82 -15.74 -2.76
CA PRO A 2 0.20 -16.48 -1.64
C PRO A 2 -0.47 -15.49 -0.67
N GLN A 3 -1.67 -15.84 -0.21
CA GLN A 3 -2.38 -15.08 0.82
C GLN A 3 -1.88 -15.45 2.23
N VAL A 4 -2.17 -14.61 3.21
CA VAL A 4 -1.95 -14.93 4.62
C VAL A 4 -3.03 -15.91 5.05
N THR A 5 -2.62 -17.01 5.69
CA THR A 5 -3.54 -17.97 6.31
C THR A 5 -3.36 -17.99 7.82
N ARG A 6 -4.33 -18.54 8.54
CA ARG A 6 -4.25 -18.70 9.99
C ARG A 6 -3.00 -19.48 10.43
N GLU A 7 -2.61 -20.51 9.68
CA GLU A 7 -1.43 -21.34 9.96
C GLU A 7 -0.11 -20.59 9.75
N SER A 8 -0.14 -19.51 8.95
CA SER A 8 1.01 -18.63 8.75
C SER A 8 1.18 -17.58 9.86
N LEU A 9 0.18 -17.45 10.74
CA LEU A 9 0.18 -16.56 11.90
C LEU A 9 0.73 -17.27 13.14
N MET A 10 1.20 -16.45 14.08
CA MET A 10 1.77 -16.89 15.35
C MET A 10 0.74 -16.60 16.45
N PRO A 11 0.57 -17.50 17.42
CA PRO A 11 -0.16 -17.16 18.63
C PRO A 11 0.44 -15.92 19.31
N LEU A 12 -0.38 -15.16 20.04
CA LEU A 12 0.03 -13.88 20.64
C LEU A 12 1.32 -13.97 21.46
N GLU A 13 1.50 -15.03 22.23
CA GLU A 13 2.72 -15.25 23.03
C GLU A 13 3.95 -15.48 22.14
N ALA A 14 3.83 -16.30 21.10
CA ALA A 14 4.91 -16.57 20.17
C ALA A 14 5.27 -15.31 19.37
N TYR A 15 4.26 -14.57 18.91
CA TYR A 15 4.46 -13.29 18.23
C TYR A 15 5.16 -12.28 19.13
N ALA A 16 4.75 -12.14 20.40
CA ALA A 16 5.38 -11.21 21.33
C ALA A 16 6.88 -11.46 21.50
N LYS A 17 7.31 -12.73 21.50
CA LYS A 17 8.73 -13.13 21.56
C LYS A 17 9.47 -12.83 20.25
N ALA A 18 8.85 -13.13 19.10
CA ALA A 18 9.46 -12.95 17.78
C ALA A 18 9.38 -11.51 17.24
N ARG A 19 8.52 -10.66 17.81
CA ARG A 19 8.19 -9.33 17.29
C ARG A 19 9.39 -8.43 17.02
N PRO A 20 10.41 -8.32 17.89
CA PRO A 20 11.54 -7.42 17.62
C PRO A 20 12.26 -7.76 16.31
N GLU A 21 12.53 -9.04 16.08
CA GLU A 21 13.20 -9.53 14.87
C GLU A 21 12.29 -9.43 13.64
N PHE A 22 11.03 -9.86 13.78
CA PHE A 22 10.07 -9.81 12.68
C PHE A 22 9.79 -8.37 12.24
N ARG A 23 9.64 -7.44 13.18
CA ARG A 23 9.53 -6.00 12.89
C ARG A 23 10.77 -5.48 12.17
N ALA A 24 11.98 -5.82 12.63
CA ALA A 24 13.22 -5.39 11.97
C ALA A 24 13.29 -5.88 10.51
N LYS A 25 12.93 -7.14 10.28
CA LYS A 25 12.81 -7.74 8.94
C LYS A 25 11.82 -6.97 8.06
N VAL A 26 10.62 -6.70 8.57
CA VAL A 26 9.56 -6.01 7.81
C VAL A 26 9.94 -4.55 7.53
N MET A 27 10.56 -3.84 8.49
CA MET A 27 11.03 -2.47 8.26
C MET A 27 12.14 -2.40 7.20
N ALA A 28 13.05 -3.39 7.18
CA ALA A 28 14.06 -3.49 6.13
C ALA A 28 13.40 -3.74 4.76
N HIS A 29 12.43 -4.65 4.69
CA HIS A 29 11.66 -4.94 3.49
C HIS A 29 10.87 -3.72 2.98
N LYS A 30 10.20 -2.99 3.88
CA LYS A 30 9.41 -1.81 3.55
C LYS A 30 10.22 -0.69 2.90
N LYS A 31 11.56 -0.65 3.06
CA LYS A 31 12.41 0.34 2.37
C LYS A 31 12.26 0.26 0.85
N ASP A 32 12.22 -0.96 0.31
CA ASP A 32 12.07 -1.17 -1.13
C ASP A 32 10.60 -1.22 -1.55
N ARG A 33 9.66 -1.21 -0.58
CA ARG A 33 8.21 -1.13 -0.85
C ARG A 33 7.64 0.28 -0.71
N SER A 34 8.43 1.25 -0.25
CA SER A 34 7.95 2.61 0.01
C SER A 34 8.40 3.57 -1.08
N LEU A 35 7.47 4.39 -1.57
CA LEU A 35 7.72 5.43 -2.55
C LEU A 35 7.15 6.76 -2.05
N HIS A 36 8.02 7.72 -1.79
CA HIS A 36 7.60 9.09 -1.48
C HIS A 36 7.20 9.83 -2.75
N LEU A 37 6.01 10.41 -2.75
CA LEU A 37 5.48 11.27 -3.79
C LEU A 37 5.46 12.70 -3.27
N GLY A 38 6.56 13.42 -3.47
CA GLY A 38 6.74 14.75 -2.87
C GLY A 38 7.03 14.67 -1.37
N GLY A 39 6.54 15.65 -0.61
CA GLY A 39 6.90 15.83 0.81
C GLY A 39 5.92 15.22 1.82
N ASN A 40 4.65 15.01 1.45
CA ASN A 40 3.59 14.65 2.40
C ASN A 40 2.79 13.41 1.98
N VAL A 41 3.13 12.76 0.87
CA VAL A 41 2.45 11.55 0.39
C VAL A 41 3.47 10.44 0.27
N THR A 42 3.15 9.30 0.87
CA THR A 42 3.95 8.07 0.77
C THR A 42 3.05 6.93 0.31
N LEU A 43 3.48 6.19 -0.71
CA LEU A 43 2.87 4.92 -1.09
C LEU A 43 3.69 3.78 -0.47
N ILE A 44 3.05 2.90 0.27
CA ILE A 44 3.63 1.64 0.73
C ILE A 44 2.98 0.53 -0.07
N PHE A 45 3.72 -0.05 -1.00
CA PHE A 45 3.24 -1.19 -1.80
C PHE A 45 3.18 -2.44 -0.92
N GLU A 46 1.99 -3.00 -0.81
CA GLU A 46 1.70 -4.10 0.09
C GLU A 46 2.02 -5.45 -0.57
N ASP A 47 2.50 -6.40 0.22
CA ASP A 47 2.66 -7.80 -0.16
C ASP A 47 2.34 -8.71 1.02
N GLU A 48 2.53 -10.01 0.84
CA GLU A 48 2.27 -10.99 1.89
C GLU A 48 3.02 -10.68 3.20
N LEU A 49 4.27 -10.21 3.14
CA LEU A 49 5.07 -9.96 4.34
C LEU A 49 4.61 -8.69 5.06
N THR A 50 4.30 -7.62 4.33
CA THR A 50 3.80 -6.38 4.93
C THR A 50 2.42 -6.58 5.54
N ILE A 51 1.55 -7.34 4.87
CA ILE A 51 0.19 -7.65 5.33
C ILE A 51 0.19 -8.62 6.51
N ARG A 52 1.01 -9.69 6.46
CA ARG A 52 1.16 -10.59 7.62
C ARG A 52 1.62 -9.83 8.85
N TYR A 53 2.54 -8.88 8.67
CA TYR A 53 2.98 -8.02 9.77
C TYR A 53 1.85 -7.15 10.33
N GLN A 54 1.05 -6.56 9.45
CA GLN A 54 -0.06 -5.71 9.85
C GLN A 54 -1.12 -6.50 10.64
N ILE A 55 -1.53 -7.67 10.15
CA ILE A 55 -2.48 -8.56 10.84
C ILE A 55 -1.94 -8.94 12.22
N GLN A 56 -0.69 -9.38 12.32
CA GLN A 56 -0.09 -9.74 13.61
C GLN A 56 -0.04 -8.58 14.61
N GLU A 57 0.21 -7.36 14.13
CA GLU A 57 0.19 -6.18 14.99
C GLU A 57 -1.22 -5.85 15.47
N MET A 58 -2.25 -6.01 14.62
CA MET A 58 -3.65 -5.84 15.02
C MET A 58 -4.05 -6.88 16.07
N LEU A 59 -3.81 -8.16 15.80
CA LEU A 59 -4.12 -9.24 16.76
C LEU A 59 -3.44 -9.00 18.12
N ARG A 60 -2.19 -8.52 18.12
CA ARG A 60 -1.46 -8.21 19.35
C ARG A 60 -1.99 -6.97 20.08
N ALA A 61 -2.27 -5.89 19.35
CA ALA A 61 -2.72 -4.63 19.94
C ALA A 61 -4.10 -4.80 20.59
N GLU A 62 -5.01 -5.45 19.88
CA GLU A 62 -6.40 -5.68 20.29
C GLU A 62 -6.59 -6.97 21.09
N ARG A 63 -5.52 -7.76 21.27
CA ARG A 63 -5.53 -9.07 21.97
C ARG A 63 -6.55 -10.06 21.38
N ILE A 64 -6.65 -10.10 20.06
CA ILE A 64 -7.51 -11.02 19.33
C ILE A 64 -6.82 -12.39 19.27
N PHE A 65 -7.46 -13.41 19.82
CA PHE A 65 -6.98 -14.80 19.78
C PHE A 65 -8.10 -15.80 19.45
N GLU A 66 -9.35 -15.36 19.44
CA GLU A 66 -10.50 -16.16 19.03
C GLU A 66 -10.52 -16.32 17.51
N GLU A 67 -10.97 -17.47 17.05
CA GLU A 67 -10.92 -17.84 15.63
C GLU A 67 -11.67 -16.87 14.72
N GLU A 68 -12.87 -16.47 15.13
CA GLU A 68 -13.71 -15.54 14.38
C GLU A 68 -12.99 -14.20 14.19
N GLY A 69 -12.50 -13.58 15.26
CA GLY A 69 -11.77 -12.32 15.16
C GLY A 69 -10.46 -12.42 14.35
N ILE A 70 -9.79 -13.58 14.33
CA ILE A 70 -8.62 -13.77 13.45
C ILE A 70 -9.05 -13.81 11.98
N ASN A 71 -10.16 -14.49 11.68
CA ASN A 71 -10.68 -14.57 10.32
C ASN A 71 -11.16 -13.19 9.83
N ASP A 72 -11.81 -12.39 10.68
CA ASP A 72 -12.21 -11.03 10.35
C ASP A 72 -11.00 -10.17 9.92
N GLU A 73 -9.89 -10.25 10.65
CA GLU A 73 -8.65 -9.54 10.30
C GLU A 73 -8.02 -10.09 9.01
N LEU A 74 -8.05 -11.41 8.79
CA LEU A 74 -7.58 -12.00 7.54
C LEU A 74 -8.40 -11.50 6.35
N GLU A 75 -9.72 -11.48 6.46
CA GLU A 75 -10.65 -11.02 5.42
C GLU A 75 -10.47 -9.53 5.12
N ALA A 76 -10.24 -8.70 6.15
CA ALA A 76 -10.03 -7.27 5.99
C ALA A 76 -8.71 -6.94 5.26
N TYR A 77 -7.63 -7.69 5.53
CA TYR A 77 -6.29 -7.32 5.05
C TYR A 77 -5.79 -8.13 3.85
N ASN A 78 -6.22 -9.38 3.64
CA ASN A 78 -5.83 -10.17 2.48
C ASN A 78 -6.16 -9.53 1.12
N PRO A 79 -7.24 -8.75 0.95
CA PRO A 79 -7.51 -8.00 -0.28
C PRO A 79 -6.40 -7.00 -0.66
N LEU A 80 -5.53 -6.63 0.29
CA LEU A 80 -4.37 -5.75 0.05
C LEU A 80 -3.14 -6.52 -0.46
N ILE A 81 -3.21 -7.83 -0.67
CA ILE A 81 -2.13 -8.61 -1.27
C ILE A 81 -2.32 -8.64 -2.79
N PRO A 82 -1.28 -8.33 -3.60
CA PRO A 82 -1.38 -8.36 -5.05
C PRO A 82 -1.65 -9.78 -5.59
N ASP A 83 -2.47 -9.88 -6.63
CA ASP A 83 -2.93 -11.16 -7.17
C ASP A 83 -2.05 -11.70 -8.33
N GLY A 84 -1.22 -10.84 -8.93
CA GLY A 84 -0.38 -11.17 -10.09
C GLY A 84 -0.60 -10.26 -11.29
N SER A 85 -1.75 -9.56 -11.39
CA SER A 85 -2.01 -8.57 -12.43
C SER A 85 -2.06 -7.14 -11.89
N ASN A 86 -2.09 -6.96 -10.58
CA ASN A 86 -2.10 -5.65 -9.94
C ASN A 86 -1.01 -5.46 -8.89
N TRP A 87 -0.81 -4.19 -8.57
CA TRP A 87 -0.17 -3.77 -7.33
C TRP A 87 -1.21 -3.25 -6.36
N LYS A 88 -1.01 -3.55 -5.09
CA LYS A 88 -1.77 -3.01 -3.97
C LYS A 88 -0.87 -2.07 -3.17
N ALA A 89 -1.40 -0.94 -2.73
CA ALA A 89 -0.64 0.01 -1.92
C ALA A 89 -1.50 0.70 -0.87
N THR A 90 -0.90 0.99 0.27
CA THR A 90 -1.44 1.91 1.25
C THR A 90 -0.84 3.30 0.99
N MET A 91 -1.67 4.28 0.65
CA MET A 91 -1.25 5.67 0.64
C MET A 91 -1.38 6.26 2.03
N MET A 92 -0.34 6.96 2.49
CA MET A 92 -0.35 7.78 3.69
C MET A 92 -0.16 9.25 3.33
N ILE A 93 -1.02 10.11 3.88
CA ILE A 93 -0.92 11.57 3.80
C ILE A 93 -0.49 12.10 5.17
N GLU A 94 0.74 12.58 5.26
CA GLU A 94 1.40 12.85 6.53
C GLU A 94 1.69 14.33 6.70
N TYR A 95 1.13 14.93 7.75
CA TYR A 95 1.45 16.28 8.21
C TYR A 95 1.67 16.19 9.73
N PRO A 96 2.85 16.60 10.26
CA PRO A 96 3.17 16.47 11.68
C PRO A 96 2.21 17.26 12.58
N ASP A 97 1.88 18.50 12.19
CA ASP A 97 0.95 19.35 12.92
C ASP A 97 -0.51 18.94 12.63
N GLU A 98 -1.31 18.79 13.67
CA GLU A 98 -2.71 18.34 13.55
C GLU A 98 -3.60 19.38 12.86
N ASN A 99 -3.40 20.67 13.14
CA ASN A 99 -4.21 21.73 12.54
C ASN A 99 -3.91 21.86 11.05
N GLU A 100 -2.62 21.80 10.69
CA GLU A 100 -2.21 21.74 9.29
C GLU A 100 -2.78 20.49 8.61
N ARG A 101 -2.63 19.31 9.22
CA ARG A 101 -3.15 18.05 8.66
C ARG A 101 -4.64 18.17 8.34
N ARG A 102 -5.45 18.67 9.28
CA ARG A 102 -6.90 18.86 9.08
C ARG A 102 -7.18 19.84 7.92
N ALA A 103 -6.51 20.98 7.88
CA ALA A 103 -6.69 21.98 6.84
C ALA A 103 -6.25 21.48 5.44
N ARG A 104 -5.22 20.63 5.39
CA ARG A 104 -4.71 20.03 4.16
C ARG A 104 -5.63 18.94 3.65
N LEU A 105 -6.08 18.01 4.50
CA LEU A 105 -7.01 16.94 4.10
C LEU A 105 -8.33 17.49 3.55
N ALA A 106 -8.81 18.64 4.05
CA ALA A 106 -9.98 19.32 3.48
C ALA A 106 -9.74 19.85 2.05
N LYS A 107 -8.48 20.17 1.68
CA LYS A 107 -8.11 20.63 0.33
C LYS A 107 -7.72 19.49 -0.61
N LEU A 108 -7.48 18.29 -0.09
CA LEU A 108 -7.02 17.12 -0.84
C LEU A 108 -8.14 16.12 -1.11
N ILE A 109 -9.40 16.55 -1.04
CA ILE A 109 -10.55 15.71 -1.38
C ILE A 109 -10.41 15.18 -2.82
N GLY A 110 -10.47 13.86 -2.98
CA GLY A 110 -10.31 13.17 -4.26
C GLY A 110 -8.86 13.04 -4.72
N ILE A 111 -7.87 13.25 -3.86
CA ILE A 111 -6.45 13.01 -4.18
C ILE A 111 -6.19 11.53 -4.52
N GLU A 112 -6.90 10.63 -3.85
CA GLU A 112 -6.80 9.18 -4.02
C GLU A 112 -7.06 8.72 -5.46
N ASP A 113 -8.00 9.36 -6.17
CA ASP A 113 -8.32 9.08 -7.58
C ASP A 113 -7.29 9.67 -8.56
N ARG A 114 -6.38 10.51 -8.06
CA ARG A 114 -5.39 11.25 -8.86
C ARG A 114 -4.00 10.66 -8.77
N VAL A 115 -3.81 9.61 -7.97
CA VAL A 115 -2.54 8.87 -7.91
C VAL A 115 -2.42 7.96 -9.13
N TRP A 116 -1.25 7.95 -9.75
CA TRP A 116 -0.99 7.17 -10.95
C TRP A 116 0.41 6.55 -10.96
N VAL A 117 0.53 5.44 -11.69
CA VAL A 117 1.80 4.83 -12.11
C VAL A 117 1.86 4.78 -13.63
N GLN A 118 3.07 4.80 -14.20
CA GLN A 118 3.24 4.75 -15.65
C GLN A 118 4.46 3.93 -16.04
N VAL A 119 4.22 2.89 -16.82
CA VAL A 119 5.29 2.17 -17.53
C VAL A 119 5.65 2.97 -18.77
N ALA A 120 6.95 3.23 -18.99
CA ALA A 120 7.39 4.02 -20.13
C ALA A 120 6.88 3.46 -21.46
N GLY A 121 6.26 4.32 -22.27
CA GLY A 121 5.64 3.93 -23.54
C GLY A 121 4.20 3.37 -23.43
N CYS A 122 3.63 3.33 -22.22
CA CYS A 122 2.24 2.97 -21.97
C CYS A 122 1.45 4.17 -21.43
N GLU A 123 0.12 4.05 -21.45
CA GLU A 123 -0.77 4.99 -20.77
C GLU A 123 -0.61 4.91 -19.24
N ARG A 124 -1.00 5.99 -18.55
CA ARG A 124 -1.02 6.02 -17.09
C ARG A 124 -2.08 5.07 -16.55
N VAL A 125 -1.73 4.36 -15.49
CA VAL A 125 -2.67 3.57 -14.68
C VAL A 125 -2.97 4.41 -13.44
N HIS A 126 -4.21 4.87 -13.34
CA HIS A 126 -4.70 5.53 -12.14
C HIS A 126 -5.08 4.50 -11.07
N ALA A 127 -4.90 4.85 -9.80
CA ALA A 127 -5.32 4.03 -8.68
C ALA A 127 -6.84 3.87 -8.69
N ILE A 128 -7.30 2.67 -8.36
CA ILE A 128 -8.66 2.42 -7.91
C ILE A 128 -8.58 2.39 -6.38
N ALA A 129 -9.21 3.35 -5.72
CA ALA A 129 -9.04 3.57 -4.29
C ALA A 129 -10.26 3.11 -3.48
N ASP A 130 -9.99 2.59 -2.28
CA ASP A 130 -10.97 2.35 -1.20
C ASP A 130 -12.20 1.50 -1.60
N GLU A 131 -12.03 0.55 -2.52
CA GLU A 131 -13.10 -0.34 -3.02
C GLU A 131 -13.80 -1.13 -1.91
N ASP A 132 -13.07 -1.42 -0.83
CA ASP A 132 -13.52 -2.22 0.31
C ASP A 132 -14.07 -1.35 1.46
N LEU A 133 -14.22 -0.03 1.27
CA LEU A 133 -14.73 0.90 2.29
C LEU A 133 -16.00 1.60 1.83
N GLU A 134 -17.10 1.47 2.59
CA GLU A 134 -18.25 2.36 2.46
C GLU A 134 -17.86 3.76 2.98
N ARG A 135 -17.51 4.69 2.08
CA ARG A 135 -17.15 6.06 2.49
C ARG A 135 -18.27 7.06 2.23
N GLU A 136 -18.78 7.62 3.33
CA GLU A 136 -19.58 8.84 3.36
C GLU A 136 -18.94 9.85 4.33
N ASN A 137 -18.08 10.74 3.82
CA ASN A 137 -17.84 12.01 4.50
C ASN A 137 -17.40 13.12 3.52
N ALA A 138 -18.28 14.08 3.28
CA ALA A 138 -18.07 15.13 2.27
C ALA A 138 -17.13 16.27 2.73
N GLU A 139 -16.71 16.30 4.00
CA GLU A 139 -15.98 17.44 4.57
C GLU A 139 -14.46 17.36 4.42
N LYS A 140 -13.86 16.16 4.38
CA LYS A 140 -12.41 15.95 4.28
C LYS A 140 -12.08 14.54 3.79
N THR A 141 -10.93 14.39 3.13
CA THR A 141 -10.40 13.06 2.80
C THR A 141 -9.73 12.37 3.99
N SER A 142 -9.48 11.07 3.87
CA SER A 142 -8.75 10.27 4.86
C SER A 142 -7.24 10.54 4.79
N SER A 143 -6.52 10.35 5.89
CA SER A 143 -5.05 10.33 5.83
C SER A 143 -4.48 9.01 5.32
N VAL A 144 -5.33 7.97 5.18
CA VAL A 144 -4.96 6.63 4.71
C VAL A 144 -5.95 6.16 3.65
N HIS A 145 -5.43 5.66 2.54
CA HIS A 145 -6.22 5.07 1.45
C HIS A 145 -5.62 3.76 1.00
N PHE A 146 -6.48 2.82 0.63
CA PHE A 146 -6.07 1.58 0.00
C PHE A 146 -6.21 1.70 -1.51
N MET A 147 -5.20 1.28 -2.25
CA MET A 147 -5.10 1.50 -3.69
C MET A 147 -4.82 0.19 -4.42
N ARG A 148 -5.45 0.05 -5.57
CA ARG A 148 -5.15 -0.99 -6.55
C ARG A 148 -4.75 -0.33 -7.87
N PHE A 149 -3.63 -0.77 -8.43
CA PHE A 149 -3.20 -0.41 -9.78
C PHE A 149 -3.30 -1.66 -10.65
N GLU A 150 -4.21 -1.67 -11.62
CA GLU A 150 -4.39 -2.82 -12.52
C GLU A 150 -3.49 -2.68 -13.74
N LEU A 151 -2.59 -3.65 -13.96
CA LEU A 151 -1.64 -3.62 -15.07
C LEU A 151 -2.07 -4.56 -16.18
N THR A 152 -1.98 -4.06 -17.42
CA THR A 152 -2.20 -4.92 -18.58
C THR A 152 -1.00 -5.85 -18.81
N PRO A 153 -1.18 -7.01 -19.47
CA PRO A 153 -0.06 -7.91 -19.82
C PRO A 153 1.05 -7.22 -20.62
N ALA A 154 0.70 -6.23 -21.46
CA ALA A 154 1.67 -5.45 -22.22
C ALA A 154 2.55 -4.59 -21.32
N MET A 155 1.96 -3.95 -20.30
CA MET A 155 2.71 -3.17 -19.28
C MET A 155 3.64 -4.06 -18.48
N VAL A 156 3.17 -5.24 -18.04
CA VAL A 156 4.00 -6.21 -17.31
C VAL A 156 5.17 -6.68 -18.16
N SER A 157 4.92 -7.02 -19.44
CA SER A 157 5.96 -7.42 -20.39
C SER A 157 7.01 -6.31 -20.59
N ALA A 158 6.56 -5.06 -20.77
CA ALA A 158 7.46 -3.91 -20.91
C ALA A 158 8.31 -3.71 -19.64
N LEU A 159 7.72 -3.81 -18.45
CA LEU A 159 8.46 -3.75 -17.18
C LEU A 159 9.51 -4.85 -17.09
N ARG A 160 9.16 -6.11 -17.41
CA ARG A 160 10.13 -7.22 -17.45
C ARG A 160 11.23 -7.00 -18.48
N GLY A 161 10.90 -6.35 -19.60
CA GLY A 161 11.84 -5.92 -20.63
C GLY A 161 12.76 -4.75 -20.25
N GLY A 162 12.64 -4.20 -19.04
CA GLY A 162 13.50 -3.12 -18.57
C GLY A 162 12.90 -1.72 -18.67
N ALA A 163 11.63 -1.59 -19.09
CA ALA A 163 10.99 -0.28 -19.19
C ALA A 163 11.01 0.45 -17.83
N PRO A 164 11.37 1.76 -17.80
CA PRO A 164 11.27 2.57 -16.61
C PRO A 164 9.83 2.65 -16.08
N LEU A 165 9.71 2.78 -14.77
CA LEU A 165 8.46 3.03 -14.07
C LEU A 165 8.50 4.45 -13.49
N ALA A 166 7.46 5.23 -13.74
CA ALA A 166 7.20 6.51 -13.12
C ALA A 166 5.93 6.44 -12.24
N ALA A 167 5.78 7.37 -11.32
CA ALA A 167 4.58 7.52 -10.51
C ALA A 167 4.35 8.98 -10.15
N GLY A 168 3.13 9.33 -9.76
CA GLY A 168 2.82 10.69 -9.34
C GLY A 168 1.40 10.88 -8.86
N VAL A 169 1.09 12.13 -8.56
CA VAL A 169 -0.25 12.60 -8.21
C VAL A 169 -0.55 13.79 -9.11
N ASP A 170 -1.73 13.78 -9.73
CA ASP A 170 -2.22 14.91 -10.53
C ASP A 170 -3.48 15.51 -9.90
N HIS A 171 -3.30 16.14 -8.75
CA HIS A 171 -4.38 16.79 -7.99
C HIS A 171 -4.15 18.32 -7.98
N PRO A 172 -5.20 19.16 -8.14
CA PRO A 172 -5.05 20.62 -8.19
C PRO A 172 -4.31 21.25 -7.00
N ASN A 173 -4.43 20.63 -5.82
CA ASN A 173 -3.76 21.06 -4.59
C ASN A 173 -2.50 20.24 -4.24
N TYR A 174 -2.13 19.25 -5.07
CA TYR A 174 -0.95 18.40 -4.88
C TYR A 174 -0.54 17.73 -6.20
N SER A 175 0.39 18.36 -6.93
CA SER A 175 0.91 17.83 -8.21
C SER A 175 2.39 17.52 -8.06
N VAL A 176 2.74 16.24 -8.21
CA VAL A 176 4.11 15.73 -8.06
C VAL A 176 4.35 14.59 -9.03
N THR A 177 5.58 14.49 -9.51
CA THR A 177 6.02 13.39 -10.36
C THR A 177 7.34 12.85 -9.84
N VAL A 178 7.44 11.52 -9.76
CA VAL A 178 8.68 10.77 -9.68
C VAL A 178 8.92 10.14 -11.04
N ASP A 179 9.78 10.78 -11.84
CA ASP A 179 10.04 10.36 -13.24
C ASP A 179 10.65 8.96 -13.34
N ARG A 180 11.34 8.53 -12.29
CA ARG A 180 11.95 7.20 -12.20
C ARG A 180 11.86 6.66 -10.78
N VAL A 181 11.02 5.65 -10.61
CA VAL A 181 10.97 4.84 -9.39
C VAL A 181 12.34 4.16 -9.20
N PRO A 182 12.91 4.15 -7.97
CA PRO A 182 14.19 3.51 -7.70
C PRO A 182 14.24 2.06 -8.18
N ASP A 183 15.38 1.63 -8.72
CA ASP A 183 15.51 0.31 -9.34
C ASP A 183 15.24 -0.84 -8.34
N ALA A 184 15.62 -0.68 -7.06
CA ALA A 184 15.31 -1.64 -6.00
C ALA A 184 13.81 -1.78 -5.74
N THR A 185 13.10 -0.65 -5.65
CA THR A 185 11.64 -0.63 -5.53
C THR A 185 10.98 -1.24 -6.75
N ARG A 186 11.34 -0.82 -7.96
CA ARG A 186 10.82 -1.38 -9.21
C ARG A 186 11.03 -2.90 -9.27
N ALA A 187 12.20 -3.40 -8.88
CA ALA A 187 12.49 -4.83 -8.85
C ALA A 187 11.61 -5.58 -7.82
N SER A 188 11.41 -4.98 -6.64
CA SER A 188 10.50 -5.53 -5.63
C SER A 188 9.06 -5.61 -6.13
N LEU A 189 8.54 -4.55 -6.75
CA LEU A 189 7.17 -4.52 -7.29
C LEU A 189 6.98 -5.50 -8.45
N LEU A 190 8.00 -5.71 -9.27
CA LEU A 190 7.92 -6.66 -10.38
C LEU A 190 7.78 -8.11 -9.92
N ALA A 191 8.22 -8.43 -8.69
CA ALA A 191 8.08 -9.76 -8.11
C ALA A 191 6.63 -10.11 -7.74
N ASP A 192 5.76 -9.11 -7.64
CA ASP A 192 4.33 -9.31 -7.34
C ASP A 192 3.51 -9.72 -8.56
N LEU A 193 4.07 -9.53 -9.76
CA LEU A 193 3.39 -9.74 -11.03
C LEU A 193 3.70 -11.14 -11.59
N ALA A 194 2.73 -11.75 -12.27
CA ALA A 194 2.83 -13.07 -12.90
C ALA A 194 3.53 -13.05 -14.28
#